data_AF-E9GCK8-F1
#
_entry.id   AF-E9GCK8-F1
#
_cell.length_a   1.000
_cell.length_b   1.000
_cell.length_c   1.000
_cell.angle_alpha   90.00
_cell.angle_beta   90.00
_cell.angle_gamma   90.00
#
_symmetry.space_group_name_H-M   'P 1'
#
loop_
_entity.id
_entity.type
_entity.pdbx_description
1 polymer ?
#
loop_
_entity_poly.entity_id
_entity_poly.type
_entity_poly.pdbx_seq_one_letter_code
_entity_poly.pdbx_strand_id
1 'polypeptide(L)'
;MAHFSVASLTQVVLLLVLICWTPSSTGAAFSLEEEFLQLKENYIQMKQVVKSLESTIYEQQAKVTQLEAKVEQQDSLLTSLLREKNERTATDFNSDAISNNPSVVAINGLPSSCEDLKSIGHTLNGFYFVVGSAKMESVYCDFTKLPDDAGKCFTFDVIQLQLSTF
;
A
#
# COMPACT_ATOMS: atom_id res chain seq x y z
N MET A 1 92.76 -20.18 -26.16
CA MET A 1 91.60 -21.01 -25.78
C MET A 1 91.35 -20.77 -24.30
N ALA A 2 90.23 -20.15 -23.99
CA ALA A 2 89.98 -19.52 -22.70
C ALA A 2 89.76 -20.56 -21.60
N HIS A 3 90.60 -20.52 -20.58
CA HIS A 3 90.29 -21.10 -19.27
C HIS A 3 89.17 -20.24 -18.66
N PHE A 4 87.92 -20.56 -19.00
CA PHE A 4 86.78 -19.99 -18.28
C PHE A 4 86.83 -20.51 -16.85
N SER A 5 87.15 -19.60 -15.93
CA SER A 5 87.30 -19.88 -14.52
C SER A 5 86.00 -20.49 -13.96
N VAL A 6 86.04 -21.74 -13.53
CA VAL A 6 84.92 -22.47 -12.89
C VAL A 6 84.37 -21.70 -11.67
N ALA A 7 85.19 -20.86 -11.04
CA ALA A 7 84.79 -19.93 -9.98
C ALA A 7 83.79 -18.87 -10.46
N SER A 8 83.88 -18.45 -11.73
CA SER A 8 82.97 -17.46 -12.33
C SER A 8 81.59 -18.08 -12.61
N LEU A 9 81.55 -19.31 -13.13
CA LEU A 9 80.29 -20.02 -13.39
C LEU A 9 79.53 -20.34 -12.10
N THR A 10 80.23 -20.78 -11.06
CA THR A 10 79.62 -21.04 -9.75
C THR A 10 79.08 -19.78 -9.10
N GLN A 11 79.77 -18.65 -9.23
CA GLN A 11 79.31 -17.34 -8.74
C GLN A 11 78.09 -16.81 -9.52
N VAL A 12 78.05 -17.02 -10.84
CA VAL A 12 76.88 -16.67 -11.68
C VAL A 12 75.66 -17.53 -11.34
N VAL A 13 75.86 -18.83 -11.11
CA VAL A 13 74.78 -19.75 -10.70
C VAL A 13 74.24 -19.37 -9.31
N LEU A 14 75.11 -19.01 -8.36
CA LEU A 14 74.69 -18.58 -7.03
C LEU A 14 73.90 -17.27 -7.05
N LEU A 15 74.30 -16.31 -7.90
CA LEU A 15 73.56 -15.07 -8.13
C LEU A 15 72.19 -15.33 -8.78
N LEU A 16 72.10 -16.23 -9.75
CA LEU A 16 70.83 -16.62 -10.37
C LEU A 16 69.88 -17.29 -9.37
N VAL A 17 70.40 -18.12 -8.45
CA VAL A 17 69.61 -18.75 -7.38
C VAL A 17 69.12 -17.69 -6.38
N LEU A 18 69.96 -16.72 -6.00
CA LEU A 18 69.58 -15.61 -5.11
C LEU A 18 68.51 -14.70 -5.72
N ILE A 19 68.59 -14.43 -7.03
CA ILE A 19 67.57 -13.67 -7.77
C ILE A 19 66.24 -14.46 -7.87
N CYS A 20 66.31 -15.79 -7.91
CA CYS A 20 65.12 -16.67 -7.88
C CYS A 20 64.55 -16.90 -6.46
N TRP A 21 65.30 -16.63 -5.40
CA TRP A 21 64.85 -16.80 -4.02
C TRP A 21 64.20 -15.55 -3.43
N THR A 22 64.42 -14.38 -4.02
CA THR A 22 63.49 -13.28 -3.84
C THR A 22 62.23 -13.61 -4.65
N PRO A 23 61.03 -13.67 -4.05
CA PRO A 23 59.80 -13.80 -4.82
C PRO A 23 59.67 -12.56 -5.70
N SER A 24 60.18 -12.65 -6.93
CA SER A 24 59.88 -11.73 -8.01
C SER A 24 58.42 -11.96 -8.39
N SER A 25 57.52 -11.34 -7.65
CA SER A 25 56.12 -11.17 -8.02
C SER A 25 55.68 -9.78 -7.59
N THR A 26 56.18 -8.77 -8.29
CA THR A 26 55.51 -7.48 -8.32
C THR A 26 54.41 -7.59 -9.36
N GLY A 27 53.16 -7.63 -8.87
CA GLY A 27 52.00 -7.16 -9.65
C GLY A 27 50.93 -8.18 -10.03
N ALA A 28 50.47 -9.07 -9.13
CA ALA A 28 49.15 -9.71 -9.26
C ALA A 28 48.57 -10.22 -7.92
N ALA A 29 49.41 -10.45 -6.90
CA ALA A 29 48.96 -11.05 -5.63
C ALA A 29 48.10 -10.12 -4.75
N PHE A 30 48.23 -8.79 -4.86
CA PHE A 30 47.41 -7.86 -4.07
C PHE A 30 45.98 -7.67 -4.62
N SER A 31 45.78 -7.79 -5.94
CA SER A 31 44.47 -7.56 -6.58
C SER A 31 43.45 -8.64 -6.24
N LEU A 32 43.88 -9.90 -6.11
CA LEU A 32 42.99 -11.03 -5.81
C LEU A 32 42.52 -11.03 -4.35
N GLU A 33 43.35 -10.52 -3.44
CA GLU A 33 43.01 -10.40 -2.02
C GLU A 33 42.02 -9.24 -1.78
N GLU A 34 42.15 -8.12 -2.51
CA GLU A 34 41.16 -7.04 -2.51
C GLU A 34 39.79 -7.48 -3.04
N GLU A 35 39.72 -8.25 -4.13
CA GLU A 35 38.47 -8.80 -4.65
C GLU A 35 37.82 -9.79 -3.67
N PHE A 36 38.60 -10.62 -2.99
CA PHE A 36 38.10 -11.54 -1.96
C PHE A 36 37.53 -10.78 -0.75
N LEU A 37 38.19 -9.69 -0.34
CA LEU A 37 37.70 -8.81 0.73
C LEU A 37 36.42 -8.08 0.32
N GLN A 38 36.33 -7.55 -0.91
CA GLN A 38 35.11 -6.95 -1.44
C GLN A 38 33.95 -7.96 -1.51
N LEU A 39 34.22 -9.18 -1.98
CA LEU A 39 33.22 -10.23 -2.07
C LEU A 39 32.71 -10.62 -0.68
N LYS A 40 33.60 -10.70 0.32
CA LYS A 40 33.24 -10.99 1.71
C LYS A 40 32.34 -9.92 2.30
N GLU A 41 32.64 -8.65 2.07
CA GLU A 41 31.81 -7.53 2.54
C GLU A 41 30.44 -7.52 1.84
N ASN A 42 30.41 -7.70 0.52
CA ASN A 42 29.16 -7.83 -0.25
C ASN A 42 28.29 -9.01 0.21
N TYR A 43 28.92 -10.14 0.57
CA TYR A 43 28.22 -11.28 1.13
C TYR A 43 27.60 -10.98 2.50
N ILE A 44 28.34 -10.27 3.37
CA ILE A 44 27.83 -9.84 4.68
C ILE A 44 26.64 -8.89 4.51
N GLN A 45 26.77 -7.89 3.63
CA GLN A 45 25.70 -6.96 3.28
C GLN A 45 24.47 -7.69 2.76
N MET A 46 24.64 -8.61 1.80
CA MET A 46 23.53 -9.37 1.25
C MET A 46 22.85 -10.24 2.30
N LYS A 47 23.61 -10.89 3.19
CA LYS A 47 23.06 -11.66 4.31
C LYS A 47 22.24 -10.78 5.26
N GLN A 48 22.70 -9.56 5.49
CA GLN A 48 22.02 -8.59 6.35
C GLN A 48 20.72 -8.08 5.71
N VAL A 49 20.74 -7.80 4.40
CA VAL A 49 19.55 -7.46 3.61
C VAL A 49 18.54 -8.60 3.61
N VAL A 50 18.97 -9.86 3.43
CA VAL A 50 18.09 -11.03 3.49
C VAL A 50 17.42 -11.13 4.86
N LYS A 51 18.18 -10.99 5.95
CA LYS A 51 17.63 -11.03 7.31
C LYS A 51 16.63 -9.90 7.58
N SER A 52 16.92 -8.69 7.08
CA SER A 52 15.99 -7.56 7.16
C SER A 52 14.73 -7.82 6.35
N LEU A 53 14.87 -8.37 5.14
CA LEU A 53 13.75 -8.68 4.26
C LEU A 53 12.84 -9.74 4.87
N GLU A 54 13.42 -10.79 5.47
CA GLU A 54 12.67 -11.79 6.23
C GLU A 54 11.83 -11.13 7.33
N SER A 55 12.42 -10.22 8.11
CA SER A 55 11.67 -9.50 9.16
C SER A 55 10.53 -8.66 8.61
N THR A 56 10.73 -7.97 7.47
CA THR A 56 9.69 -7.18 6.80
C THR A 56 8.56 -8.06 6.26
N ILE A 57 8.87 -9.24 5.73
CA ILE A 57 7.86 -10.20 5.26
C ILE A 57 6.96 -10.65 6.41
N TYR A 58 7.54 -10.97 7.57
CA TYR A 58 6.75 -11.35 8.76
C TYR A 58 5.85 -10.20 9.24
N GLU A 59 6.33 -8.95 9.22
CA GLU A 59 5.51 -7.79 9.59
C GLU A 59 4.37 -7.56 8.59
N GLN A 60 4.66 -7.62 7.29
CA GLN A 60 3.64 -7.46 6.25
C GLN A 60 2.59 -8.57 6.34
N GLN A 61 2.99 -9.82 6.59
CA GLN A 61 2.07 -10.95 6.76
C GLN A 61 1.12 -10.73 7.96
N ALA A 62 1.63 -10.17 9.07
CA ALA A 62 0.80 -9.83 10.23
C ALA A 62 -0.23 -8.73 9.91
N LYS A 63 0.14 -7.73 9.11
CA LYS A 63 -0.80 -6.70 8.64
C LYS A 63 -1.85 -7.25 7.68
N VAL A 64 -1.47 -8.15 6.76
CA VAL A 64 -2.41 -8.79 5.83
C VAL A 64 -3.44 -9.63 6.58
N THR A 65 -3.02 -10.49 7.51
CA THR A 65 -3.94 -11.32 8.31
C THR A 65 -4.89 -10.46 9.17
N GLN A 66 -4.41 -9.33 9.70
CA GLN A 66 -5.27 -8.38 10.41
C GLN A 66 -6.29 -7.69 9.50
N LEU A 67 -5.90 -7.29 8.29
CA LEU A 67 -6.79 -6.67 7.32
C LEU A 67 -7.83 -7.68 6.81
N GLU A 68 -7.42 -8.92 6.53
CA GLU A 68 -8.31 -10.01 6.13
C GLU A 68 -9.40 -10.26 7.19
N ALA A 69 -9.02 -10.33 8.48
CA ALA A 69 -9.98 -10.47 9.58
C ALA A 69 -10.98 -9.29 9.66
N LYS A 70 -10.55 -8.06 9.38
CA LYS A 70 -11.43 -6.88 9.33
C LYS A 70 -12.39 -6.92 8.13
N VAL A 71 -11.94 -7.41 6.98
CA VAL A 71 -12.78 -7.59 5.77
C VAL A 71 -13.84 -8.65 6.03
N GLU A 72 -13.47 -9.79 6.61
CA GLU A 72 -14.41 -10.87 6.95
C GLU A 72 -15.41 -10.44 8.04
N GLN A 73 -14.94 -9.66 9.03
CA GLN A 73 -15.83 -9.03 10.01
C GLN A 73 -16.87 -8.11 9.34
N GLN A 74 -16.43 -7.31 8.37
CA GLN A 74 -17.32 -6.39 7.65
C GLN A 74 -18.38 -7.14 6.81
N ASP A 75 -18.00 -8.28 6.21
CA ASP A 75 -18.91 -9.13 5.43
C ASP A 75 -19.98 -9.81 6.29
N SER A 76 -19.62 -10.22 7.52
CA SER A 76 -20.58 -10.78 8.49
C SER A 76 -21.63 -9.76 8.93
N LEU A 77 -21.23 -8.49 9.08
CA LEU A 77 -22.12 -7.40 9.45
C LEU A 77 -23.06 -7.04 8.30
N LEU A 78 -22.54 -7.02 7.06
CA LEU A 78 -23.31 -6.78 5.85
C LEU A 78 -24.37 -7.88 5.65
N THR A 79 -23.99 -9.15 5.83
CA THR A 79 -24.90 -10.29 5.73
C THR A 79 -26.02 -10.23 6.77
N SER A 80 -25.69 -9.80 7.99
CA SER A 80 -26.66 -9.63 9.08
C SER A 80 -27.68 -8.52 8.78
N LEU A 81 -27.21 -7.37 8.29
CA LEU A 81 -28.05 -6.24 7.88
C LEU A 81 -28.93 -6.57 6.66
N LEU A 82 -28.39 -7.31 5.69
CA LEU A 82 -29.16 -7.77 4.53
C LEU A 82 -30.26 -8.76 4.94
N ARG A 83 -29.99 -9.66 5.90
CA ARG A 83 -30.99 -10.59 6.44
C ARG A 83 -32.11 -9.85 7.17
N GLU A 84 -31.78 -8.84 7.98
CA GLU A 84 -32.78 -8.00 8.67
C GLU A 84 -33.66 -7.21 7.68
N LYS A 85 -33.11 -6.78 6.54
CA LYS A 85 -33.88 -6.08 5.50
C LYS A 85 -34.90 -6.98 4.79
N ASN A 86 -34.58 -8.25 4.57
CA ASN A 86 -35.49 -9.18 3.87
C ASN A 86 -36.72 -9.60 4.68
N GLU A 87 -36.77 -9.34 5.99
CA GLU A 87 -37.98 -9.57 6.82
C GLU A 87 -38.96 -8.38 6.81
N ARG A 88 -38.56 -7.18 6.35
CA ARG A 88 -39.43 -5.98 6.28
C ARG A 88 -40.02 -5.67 4.91
N THR A 89 -39.91 -6.59 3.93
CA THR A 89 -40.43 -6.38 2.56
C THR A 89 -41.53 -7.37 2.16
N ALA A 90 -42.13 -8.07 3.12
CA ALA A 90 -43.26 -8.97 2.88
C ALA A 90 -44.44 -8.66 3.82
N THR A 91 -44.96 -7.43 3.76
CA THR A 91 -46.33 -7.12 4.18
C THR A 91 -46.98 -6.22 3.15
N ASP A 92 -47.99 -6.79 2.50
CA ASP A 92 -49.03 -6.24 1.62
C ASP A 92 -49.10 -4.72 1.43
N PHE A 93 -49.12 -4.28 0.16
CA PHE A 93 -49.81 -3.07 -0.24
C PHE A 93 -50.95 -3.43 -1.19
N ASN A 94 -52.09 -3.75 -0.58
CA ASN A 94 -53.37 -3.75 -1.24
C ASN A 94 -54.29 -2.81 -0.45
N SER A 95 -54.43 -1.55 -0.88
CA SER A 95 -55.57 -0.71 -0.47
C SER A 95 -55.64 0.59 -1.27
N ASP A 96 -56.74 0.69 -2.01
CA ASP A 96 -57.40 1.91 -2.43
C ASP A 96 -57.64 2.91 -1.27
N ALA A 97 -57.59 4.20 -1.66
CA ALA A 97 -58.38 5.35 -1.20
C ALA A 97 -58.25 5.95 0.23
N ILE A 98 -57.75 7.20 0.23
CA ILE A 98 -58.16 8.41 0.98
C ILE A 98 -57.78 8.54 2.47
N SER A 99 -56.80 9.42 2.76
CA SER A 99 -56.83 10.30 3.93
C SER A 99 -55.88 11.49 3.76
N ASN A 100 -56.42 12.71 3.93
CA ASN A 100 -55.70 13.98 3.85
C ASN A 100 -54.83 14.20 5.09
N ASN A 101 -53.49 14.17 4.96
CA ASN A 101 -52.51 14.82 5.84
C ASN A 101 -51.12 14.78 5.19
N PRO A 102 -50.20 15.73 5.48
CA PRO A 102 -49.06 16.04 4.63
C PRO A 102 -48.14 14.84 4.51
N SER A 103 -48.13 14.32 3.29
CA SER A 103 -47.36 13.23 2.73
C SER A 103 -46.04 12.94 3.45
N VAL A 104 -46.02 11.84 4.23
CA VAL A 104 -44.82 11.03 4.33
C VAL A 104 -44.65 10.41 2.94
N VAL A 105 -44.00 11.16 2.04
CA VAL A 105 -43.60 10.64 0.74
C VAL A 105 -42.58 9.56 1.05
N ALA A 106 -43.02 8.30 1.08
CA ALA A 106 -42.13 7.17 0.87
C ALA A 106 -41.62 7.30 -0.57
N ILE A 107 -40.59 8.15 -0.76
CA ILE A 107 -39.86 8.23 -2.01
C ILE A 107 -39.19 6.86 -2.12
N ASN A 108 -39.78 5.95 -2.89
CA ASN A 108 -39.21 4.65 -3.25
C ASN A 108 -37.91 4.79 -4.10
N GLY A 109 -37.27 5.96 -4.05
CA GLY A 109 -36.06 6.35 -4.75
C GLY A 109 -35.02 6.86 -3.75
N LEU A 110 -33.76 6.66 -4.10
CA LEU A 110 -32.61 7.12 -3.31
C LEU A 110 -32.60 8.66 -3.30
N PRO A 111 -32.37 9.34 -2.15
CA PRO A 111 -32.49 10.79 -2.06
C PRO A 111 -31.49 11.46 -3.01
N SER A 112 -31.95 12.48 -3.72
CA SER A 112 -31.15 13.24 -4.67
C SER A 112 -30.61 14.54 -4.07
N SER A 113 -31.14 14.93 -2.90
CA SER A 113 -30.78 16.18 -2.23
C SER A 113 -30.81 16.10 -0.70
N CYS A 114 -30.24 17.10 -0.04
CA CYS A 114 -30.40 17.29 1.41
C CYS A 114 -31.85 17.58 1.81
N GLU A 115 -32.66 18.19 0.94
CA GLU A 115 -34.07 18.41 1.21
C GLU A 115 -34.83 17.08 1.27
N ASP A 116 -34.54 16.17 0.33
CA ASP A 116 -35.08 14.82 0.33
C ASP A 116 -34.69 14.08 1.62
N LEU A 117 -33.41 14.15 2.03
CA LEU A 117 -32.91 13.58 3.28
C LEU A 117 -33.62 14.15 4.51
N LYS A 118 -33.92 15.45 4.52
CA LYS A 118 -34.69 16.09 5.59
C LYS A 118 -36.13 15.59 5.64
N SER A 119 -36.76 15.41 4.47
CA SER A 119 -38.13 14.92 4.35
C SER A 119 -38.29 13.48 4.86
N ILE A 120 -37.25 12.65 4.72
CA ILE A 120 -37.24 11.27 5.25
C ILE A 120 -36.80 11.19 6.72
N GLY A 121 -36.52 12.34 7.35
CA GLY A 121 -36.27 12.46 8.79
C GLY A 121 -34.82 12.64 9.21
N HIS A 122 -33.87 12.83 8.27
CA HIS A 122 -32.50 13.21 8.64
C HIS A 122 -32.45 14.68 9.07
N THR A 123 -32.15 14.89 10.35
CA THR A 123 -32.10 16.22 10.98
C THR A 123 -30.73 16.59 11.54
N LEU A 124 -29.78 15.65 11.53
CA LEU A 124 -28.43 15.85 12.05
C LEU A 124 -27.49 16.27 10.93
N ASN A 125 -26.68 17.30 11.15
CA ASN A 125 -25.70 17.74 10.15
C ASN A 125 -24.66 16.66 9.90
N GLY A 126 -24.25 16.47 8.65
CA GLY A 126 -23.28 15.43 8.32
C GLY A 126 -23.08 15.19 6.83
N PHE A 127 -22.19 14.24 6.52
CA PHE A 127 -22.01 13.76 5.16
C PHE A 127 -23.04 12.68 4.84
N TYR A 128 -23.75 12.86 3.74
CA TYR A 128 -24.75 11.94 3.23
C TYR A 128 -24.43 11.58 1.79
N PHE A 129 -24.92 10.44 1.35
CA PHE A 129 -24.85 10.06 -0.06
C PHE A 129 -26.18 10.43 -0.72
N VAL A 130 -26.11 11.15 -1.83
CA VAL A 130 -27.25 11.47 -2.68
C VAL A 130 -27.02 11.04 -4.13
N VAL A 131 -28.10 10.83 -4.88
CA VAL A 131 -28.03 10.60 -6.32
C VAL A 131 -27.75 11.92 -7.04
N GLY A 132 -26.54 12.05 -7.57
CA GLY A 132 -26.19 13.13 -8.50
C GLY A 132 -26.69 12.85 -9.91
N SER A 133 -26.39 13.74 -10.86
CA SER A 133 -26.91 13.65 -12.24
C SER A 133 -26.44 12.40 -13.01
N ALA A 134 -25.33 11.78 -12.61
CA ALA A 134 -24.77 10.60 -13.29
C ALA A 134 -24.19 9.54 -12.33
N LYS A 135 -23.86 9.90 -11.09
CA LYS A 135 -23.21 9.03 -10.11
C LYS A 135 -23.70 9.34 -8.70
N MET A 136 -23.42 8.44 -7.77
CA MET A 136 -23.62 8.71 -6.34
C MET A 136 -22.62 9.77 -5.88
N GLU A 137 -23.10 10.79 -5.19
CA GLU A 137 -22.28 11.89 -4.69
C GLU A 137 -22.33 11.92 -3.16
N SER A 138 -21.21 12.25 -2.53
CA SER A 138 -21.17 12.54 -1.10
C SER A 138 -21.32 14.05 -0.90
N VAL A 139 -22.33 14.45 -0.16
CA VAL A 139 -22.67 15.86 0.09
C VAL A 139 -22.71 16.11 1.58
N TYR A 140 -22.28 17.30 2.00
CA TYR A 140 -22.45 17.73 3.37
C TYR A 140 -23.79 18.46 3.51
N CYS A 141 -24.69 17.89 4.31
CA CYS A 141 -25.96 18.52 4.63
C CYS A 141 -25.86 19.28 5.95
N ASP A 142 -26.09 20.59 5.88
CA ASP A 142 -26.25 21.45 7.03
C ASP A 142 -27.73 21.77 7.22
N PHE A 143 -28.39 21.04 8.11
CA PHE A 143 -29.81 21.22 8.43
C PHE A 143 -30.07 22.38 9.40
N THR A 144 -29.02 23.07 9.87
CA THR A 144 -29.16 24.31 10.66
C THR A 144 -29.38 25.54 9.79
N LYS A 145 -29.11 25.43 8.49
CA LYS A 145 -29.34 26.50 7.51
C LYS A 145 -30.71 26.39 6.85
N LEU A 146 -31.32 27.55 6.57
CA LEU A 146 -32.56 27.68 5.80
C LEU A 146 -32.32 27.32 4.31
N PRO A 147 -33.36 26.90 3.56
CA PRO A 147 -33.25 26.15 2.29
C PRO A 147 -32.53 26.84 1.13
N ASP A 148 -32.14 28.10 1.26
CA ASP A 148 -31.62 28.92 0.16
C ASP A 148 -30.08 28.92 0.04
N ASP A 149 -29.40 28.15 0.89
CA ASP A 149 -27.92 28.08 0.93
C ASP A 149 -27.42 26.62 1.03
N ALA A 150 -28.22 25.68 0.52
CA ALA A 150 -28.03 24.25 0.66
C ALA A 150 -26.89 23.72 -0.25
N GLY A 151 -25.79 23.36 0.40
CA GLY A 151 -24.99 22.18 0.06
C GLY A 151 -24.21 22.24 -1.26
N LYS A 152 -22.97 22.75 -1.21
CA LYS A 152 -22.01 22.46 -2.28
C LYS A 152 -21.69 20.96 -2.27
N CYS A 153 -21.95 20.27 -3.37
CA CYS A 153 -21.49 18.90 -3.58
C CYS A 153 -19.96 18.89 -3.66
N PHE A 154 -19.30 18.24 -2.71
CA PHE A 154 -17.89 17.90 -2.84
C PHE A 154 -17.81 16.53 -3.50
N THR A 155 -17.57 16.50 -4.81
CA THR A 155 -17.26 15.25 -5.51
C THR A 155 -15.92 14.72 -5.00
N PHE A 156 -15.94 13.81 -4.05
CA PHE A 156 -14.79 12.94 -3.77
C PHE A 156 -14.72 11.89 -4.88
N ASP A 157 -14.09 12.23 -5.99
CA ASP A 157 -13.62 11.22 -6.92
C ASP A 157 -12.55 10.40 -6.20
N VAL A 158 -12.86 9.13 -5.92
CA VAL A 158 -11.92 8.12 -5.37
C VAL A 158 -10.66 7.96 -6.26
N ILE A 159 -10.65 8.57 -7.45
CA ILE A 159 -9.52 8.58 -8.39
C ILE A 159 -8.52 9.74 -8.13
N GLN A 160 -8.84 10.74 -7.30
CA GLN A 160 -7.88 11.79 -6.91
C GLN A 160 -7.39 11.65 -5.47
N LEU A 161 -6.92 10.44 -5.14
CA LEU A 161 -5.90 10.25 -4.10
C LEU A 161 -4.52 10.40 -4.76
N GLN A 162 -4.27 11.56 -5.39
CA GLN A 162 -2.94 11.97 -5.82
C GLN A 162 -2.66 13.40 -5.37
N LEU A 163 -1.65 13.48 -4.51
CA LEU A 163 -0.77 14.62 -4.24
C LEU A 163 -1.44 15.95 -3.87
N SER A 164 -1.53 16.18 -2.57
CA SER A 164 -1.23 17.50 -2.00
C SER A 164 -0.51 17.31 -0.67
N THR A 165 0.72 16.80 -0.75
CA THR A 165 1.74 17.08 0.25
C THR A 165 2.24 18.50 -0.05
N PHE A 166 1.93 19.45 0.84
CA PHE A 166 2.69 20.68 1.02
C PHE A 166 3.35 20.61 2.39
#